data_AF-A0A9X8VK87-F1
#
_entry.id   AF-A0A9X8VK87-F1
#
_cell.length_a   1.000
_cell.length_b   1.000
_cell.length_c   1.000
_cell.angle_alpha   90.00
_cell.angle_beta   90.00
_cell.angle_gamma   90.00
#
_symmetry.space_group_name_H-M   'P 1'
#
loop_
_entity.id
_entity.type
_entity.pdbx_description
1 polymer ?
#
loop_
_entity_poly.entity_id
_entity_poly.type
_entity_poly.pdbx_seq_one_letter_code
_entity_poly.pdbx_strand_id
1 'polypeptide(L)' 'YGIELCPERGNVSLCLFQTDEKPAHLHLAFAASSREQVDAFYHAALNAGGKDNGAPGLRPNYHAHYYAAFVIAP' A
#
# COMPACT_ATOMS: atom_id res chain seq x y z
N TYR A 1 -12.78 -8.05 11.12
CA TYR A 1 -13.02 -7.42 9.81
C TYR A 1 -13.46 -5.99 10.03
N GLY A 2 -12.70 -5.01 9.56
CA GLY A 2 -13.09 -3.61 9.60
C GLY A 2 -12.29 -2.81 8.57
N ILE A 3 -12.99 -2.20 7.62
CA ILE A 3 -12.49 -1.10 6.80
C ILE A 3 -13.62 -0.07 6.85
N GLU A 4 -13.36 1.10 7.40
CA GLU A 4 -14.22 2.26 7.21
C GLU A 4 -13.35 3.38 6.64
N LEU A 5 -13.68 3.80 5.41
CA LEU A 5 -13.06 4.92 4.73
C LEU A 5 -14.14 5.98 4.55
N CYS A 6 -14.06 7.07 5.32
CA CYS A 6 -15.04 8.16 5.31
C CYS A 6 -14.53 9.33 4.44
N PRO A 7 -15.20 9.70 3.33
CA PRO A 7 -14.91 10.90 2.53
C PRO A 7 -15.93 12.03 2.83
N GLU A 8 -15.86 13.29 2.40
CA GLU A 8 -15.24 13.90 1.20
C GLU A 8 -14.36 15.15 1.47
N ARG A 9 -14.23 15.60 2.73
CA ARG A 9 -13.18 16.53 3.18
C ARG A 9 -12.84 16.20 4.63
N GLY A 10 -11.55 16.07 4.94
CA GLY A 10 -11.06 15.82 6.30
C GLY A 10 -9.97 14.76 6.37
N ASN A 11 -9.53 14.44 7.59
CA ASN A 11 -8.53 13.42 7.85
C ASN A 11 -9.14 12.02 7.69
N VAL A 12 -8.46 11.12 6.98
CA VAL A 12 -8.81 9.71 6.89
C VAL A 12 -8.10 8.96 8.01
N SER A 13 -8.84 8.12 8.73
CA SER A 13 -8.32 7.24 9.77
C SER A 13 -8.33 5.80 9.27
N LEU A 14 -7.21 5.09 9.38
CA LEU A 14 -7.12 3.65 9.13
C LEU A 14 -6.91 2.93 10.47
N CYS A 15 -7.87 2.12 10.88
CA CYS A 15 -7.78 1.29 12.08
C CYS A 15 -7.59 -0.18 11.68
N LEU A 16 -6.47 -0.78 12.11
CA LEU A 16 -6.18 -2.20 11.89
C LEU A 16 -6.33 -2.96 13.21
N PHE A 17 -7.06 -4.06 13.17
CA PHE A 17 -7.20 -4.99 14.30
C PHE A 17 -6.62 -6.35 13.89
N GLN A 18 -5.88 -6.96 14.81
CA GLN A 18 -5.31 -8.29 14.60
C GLN A 18 -6.44 -9.33 14.51
N THR A 19 -6.29 -10.26 13.56
CA THR A 19 -7.14 -11.45 13.41
C THR A 19 -6.35 -12.70 13.79
N ASP A 20 -7.05 -13.77 14.16
CA ASP A 20 -6.46 -15.09 14.41
C ASP A 20 -6.14 -15.86 13.11
N GLU A 21 -6.66 -15.40 11.97
CA GLU A 21 -6.42 -15.97 10.63
C GLU A 21 -4.97 -15.71 10.16
N LYS A 22 -4.28 -16.76 9.69
CA LYS A 22 -2.89 -16.69 9.20
C LYS A 22 -2.74 -17.45 7.87
N PRO A 23 -2.44 -16.76 6.74
CA PRO A 23 -2.25 -15.32 6.60
C PRO A 23 -3.59 -14.55 6.56
N ALA A 24 -3.64 -13.39 7.19
CA ALA A 24 -4.76 -12.47 7.03
C ALA A 24 -4.71 -11.85 5.62
N HIS A 25 -5.65 -12.21 4.75
CA HIS A 25 -5.69 -11.69 3.38
C HIS A 25 -6.22 -10.25 3.36
N LEU A 26 -5.31 -9.28 3.30
CA LEU A 26 -5.61 -7.86 3.18
C LEU A 26 -4.72 -7.20 2.13
N HIS A 27 -5.32 -6.42 1.23
CA HIS A 27 -4.62 -5.57 0.27
C HIS A 27 -5.09 -4.13 0.44
N LEU A 28 -4.14 -3.22 0.72
CA LEU A 28 -4.37 -1.79 0.82
C LEU A 28 -3.54 -1.06 -0.24
N ALA A 29 -4.17 -0.14 -0.95
CA ALA A 29 -3.51 0.70 -1.93
C ALA A 29 -3.71 2.17 -1.57
N PHE A 30 -2.60 2.91 -1.49
CA PHE A 30 -2.60 4.35 -1.26
C PHE A 30 -2.32 5.06 -2.58
N ALA A 31 -3.11 6.08 -2.90
CA ALA A 31 -2.87 6.90 -4.08
C ALA A 31 -1.66 7.82 -3.84
N ALA A 32 -0.71 7.78 -4.77
CA ALA A 32 0.43 8.68 -4.81
C ALA A 32 0.22 9.75 -5.89
N SER A 33 0.59 10.99 -5.60
CA SER A 33 0.53 12.08 -6.57
C SER A 33 1.77 12.14 -7.48
N SER A 34 2.83 11.39 -7.16
CA SER A 34 4.05 11.35 -7.93
C SER A 34 4.76 9.99 -7.86
N ARG A 35 5.69 9.72 -8.79
CA ARG A 35 6.48 8.47 -8.79
C ARG A 35 7.46 8.43 -7.61
N GLU A 36 8.00 9.58 -7.26
CA GLU A 36 8.93 9.76 -6.15
C GLU A 36 8.27 9.38 -4.80
N GLN A 37 6.96 9.64 -4.65
CA GLN A 37 6.21 9.19 -3.47
C GLN A 37 6.08 7.65 -3.41
N VAL A 38 5.94 6.99 -4.56
CA VAL A 38 5.92 5.53 -4.65
C VAL A 38 7.29 4.94 -4.29
N ASP A 39 8.37 5.54 -4.79
CA ASP A 39 9.73 5.14 -4.46
C ASP A 39 10.03 5.34 -2.96
N ALA A 40 9.64 6.51 -2.42
CA ALA A 40 9.82 6.83 -1.01
C ALA A 40 9.03 5.89 -0.09
N PHE A 41 7.78 5.58 -0.44
CA PHE A 41 6.97 4.58 0.27
C PHE A 41 7.68 3.22 0.29
N TYR A 42 8.16 2.76 -0.87
CA TYR A 42 8.81 1.44 -0.99
C TYR A 42 10.05 1.34 -0.10
N HIS A 43 10.94 2.33 -0.17
CA HIS A 43 12.15 2.35 0.66
C HIS A 43 11.83 2.44 2.16
N ALA A 44 10.86 3.28 2.55
CA ALA A 44 10.44 3.40 3.94
C ALA A 44 9.84 2.08 4.46
N ALA A 45 9.02 1.41 3.65
CA ALA A 45 8.38 0.15 4.02
C ALA A 45 9.40 -1.00 4.17
N LEU A 46 10.41 -1.09 3.31
CA LEU A 46 11.52 -2.04 3.47
C LEU A 46 12.35 -1.77 4.73
N ASN A 47 12.67 -0.49 4.99
CA ASN A 47 13.41 -0.10 6.20
C ASN A 47 12.63 -0.39 7.50
N ALA A 48 11.30 -0.38 7.44
CA ALA A 48 10.42 -0.75 8.54
C ALA A 48 10.27 -2.28 8.73
N GLY A 49 10.99 -3.10 7.95
CA GLY A 49 10.95 -4.57 8.02
C GLY A 49 9.92 -5.22 7.09
N GLY A 50 9.29 -4.46 6.21
CA GLY A 50 8.46 -5.00 5.14
C GLY A 50 9.27 -5.82 4.14
N LYS A 51 8.62 -6.79 3.49
CA LYS A 51 9.24 -7.66 2.48
C LYS A 51 8.88 -7.18 1.09
N ASP A 52 9.87 -7.16 0.19
CA ASP A 52 9.63 -6.85 -1.21
C ASP A 52 8.58 -7.78 -1.82
N ASN A 53 7.64 -7.19 -2.56
CA ASN A 53 6.62 -7.89 -3.34
C ASN A 53 6.45 -7.25 -4.74
N GLY A 54 7.42 -6.44 -5.14
CA GLY A 54 7.42 -5.73 -6.42
C GLY A 54 7.98 -4.32 -6.28
N ALA A 55 9.24 -4.16 -6.69
CA ALA A 55 9.92 -2.87 -6.74
C ALA A 55 9.16 -1.80 -7.55
N PRO A 56 9.37 -0.51 -7.27
CA PRO A 56 8.73 0.57 -8.01
C PRO A 56 8.93 0.43 -9.51
N GLY A 57 7.86 0.59 -10.27
CA GLY A 57 7.94 0.54 -11.72
C GLY A 57 6.60 0.63 -12.43
N LEU A 58 6.65 0.77 -13.75
CA LEU A 58 5.46 0.71 -14.58
C LEU A 58 4.88 -0.72 -14.59
N ARG A 59 3.56 -0.79 -14.64
CA ARG A 59 2.80 -2.03 -14.77
C ARG A 59 1.86 -1.90 -15.98
N PRO A 60 2.39 -2.03 -17.22
CA PRO A 60 1.62 -1.80 -18.44
C PRO A 60 0.43 -2.76 -18.59
N ASN A 61 0.48 -3.93 -17.92
CA ASN A 61 -0.61 -4.89 -17.89
C ASN A 61 -1.89 -4.36 -17.20
N TYR A 62 -1.78 -3.35 -16.34
CA TYR A 62 -2.95 -2.67 -15.75
C TYR A 62 -3.34 -1.44 -16.56
N HIS A 63 -2.40 -0.49 -16.70
CA HIS A 63 -2.52 0.62 -17.64
C HIS A 63 -1.12 1.17 -17.97
N ALA A 64 -0.99 1.84 -19.12
CA ALA A 64 0.29 2.31 -19.67
C ALA A 64 1.10 3.25 -18.75
N HIS A 65 0.44 3.88 -17.77
CA HIS A 65 1.03 4.84 -16.85
C HIS A 65 0.98 4.39 -15.38
N TYR A 66 0.61 3.13 -15.10
CA TYR A 66 0.43 2.66 -13.72
C TYR A 66 1.79 2.49 -13.10
N TYR A 67 2.20 3.43 -12.26
CA TYR A 67 3.44 3.34 -11.51
C TYR A 67 3.12 3.00 -10.06
N ALA A 68 3.62 1.86 -9.59
CA ALA A 68 3.34 1.36 -8.25
C ALA A 68 4.51 0.53 -7.71
N ALA A 69 4.50 0.35 -6.40
CA ALA A 69 5.38 -0.53 -5.66
C ALA A 69 4.55 -1.33 -4.64
N PHE A 70 4.97 -2.55 -4.34
CA PHE A 70 4.24 -3.46 -3.47
C PHE A 70 5.17 -4.03 -2.41
N VAL A 71 4.70 -4.01 -1.16
CA VAL A 71 5.43 -4.52 0.00
C VAL A 71 4.47 -5.35 0.84
N ILE A 72 4.92 -6.51 1.30
CA ILE A 72 4.20 -7.30 2.31
C ILE A 72 4.60 -6.76 3.68
N ALA A 73 3.62 -6.23 4.41
CA ALA A 73 3.81 -5.77 5.78
C ALA A 73 4.16 -6.94 6.72
N PRO A 74 4.84 -6.69 7.86
CA PRO A 74 5.22 -7.71 8.82
C PRO A 74 4.06 -8.55 9.38
#